data_AF-J9RGH8-F1
#
_entry.id   AF-J9RGH8-F1
#
_cell.length_a   1.000
_cell.length_b   1.000
_cell.length_c   1.000
_cell.angle_alpha   90.00
_cell.angle_beta   90.00
_cell.angle_gamma   90.00
#
_symmetry.space_group_name_H-M   'P 1'
#
loop_
_entity.id
_entity.type
_entity.pdbx_description
1 polymer ?
#
loop_
_entity_poly.entity_id
_entity_poly.type
_entity_poly.pdbx_seq_one_letter_code
_entity_poly.pdbx_strand_id
1 'polypeptide(L)'
;MTTPTTPAVPTTPAAPTPSAPSTTPPRHPMPAEPGPVPAPPGESQTPSARFGILPSEVSDIATTWRAEGTAVSDLDFSSFGSMTGAGSRTLAAARSIGVPAQQCIDSVSTRLTALGDALSIFNSRAQETDGVAAGRIRGLAER
;
A
#
# COMPACT_ATOMS: atom_id res chain seq x y z
N MET A 1 -6.41 -37.81 44.27
CA MET A 1 -7.29 -37.18 43.26
C MET A 1 -7.10 -35.68 43.35
N THR A 2 -6.22 -35.13 42.52
CA THR A 2 -5.93 -33.70 42.43
C THR A 2 -6.55 -33.17 41.15
N THR A 3 -7.50 -32.25 41.29
CA THR A 3 -8.15 -31.55 40.18
C THR A 3 -7.17 -30.59 39.50
N PRO A 4 -7.22 -30.42 38.16
CA PRO A 4 -6.41 -29.42 37.47
C PRO A 4 -7.04 -28.04 37.59
N THR A 5 -6.25 -27.04 37.96
CA THR A 5 -6.65 -25.62 38.00
C THR A 5 -6.40 -24.99 36.62
N THR A 6 -7.47 -24.55 35.95
CA THR A 6 -7.41 -23.79 34.69
C THR A 6 -6.76 -22.42 34.91
N PRO A 7 -5.78 -21.97 34.09
CA PRO A 7 -5.27 -20.61 34.14
C PRO A 7 -6.32 -19.60 33.65
N ALA A 8 -6.47 -18.48 34.36
CA ALA A 8 -7.34 -17.38 33.95
C ALA A 8 -6.80 -16.64 32.70
N VAL A 9 -7.70 -16.25 31.81
CA VAL A 9 -7.41 -15.43 30.61
C VAL A 9 -7.06 -14.01 31.03
N PRO A 10 -5.96 -13.40 30.53
CA PRO A 10 -5.65 -12.01 30.83
C PRO A 10 -6.64 -11.07 30.13
N THR A 11 -7.36 -10.24 30.90
CA THR A 11 -8.20 -9.17 30.37
C THR A 11 -7.34 -7.97 30.03
N THR A 12 -7.26 -7.63 28.74
CA THR A 12 -6.66 -6.38 28.27
C THR A 12 -7.51 -5.19 28.72
N PRO A 13 -6.95 -4.14 29.35
CA PRO A 13 -7.69 -2.91 29.61
C PRO A 13 -8.05 -2.20 28.30
N ALA A 14 -9.30 -1.76 28.16
CA ALA A 14 -9.72 -0.93 27.04
C ALA A 14 -8.99 0.43 27.07
N ALA A 15 -8.42 0.84 25.93
CA ALA A 15 -7.84 2.16 25.76
C ALA A 15 -8.93 3.25 25.82
N PRO A 16 -8.69 4.42 26.45
CA PRO A 16 -9.65 5.51 26.45
C PRO A 16 -9.73 6.15 25.05
N THR A 17 -10.95 6.37 24.57
CA THR A 17 -11.25 7.10 23.33
C THR A 17 -10.79 8.56 23.46
N PRO A 18 -10.01 9.12 22.52
CA PRO A 18 -9.72 10.55 22.53
C PRO A 18 -10.96 11.35 22.09
N SER A 19 -11.43 12.26 22.95
CA SER A 19 -12.43 13.27 22.60
C SER A 19 -11.80 14.35 21.73
N ALA A 20 -12.27 14.54 20.50
CA ALA A 20 -11.84 15.64 19.65
C ALA A 20 -12.40 16.99 20.15
N PRO A 21 -11.62 18.09 20.15
CA PRO A 21 -12.17 19.41 20.39
C PRO A 21 -12.97 19.88 19.17
N SER A 22 -14.20 20.34 19.41
CA SER A 22 -15.05 20.97 18.39
C SER A 22 -14.62 22.42 18.18
N THR A 23 -14.18 22.78 16.97
CA THR A 23 -13.80 24.16 16.60
C THR A 23 -14.56 24.67 15.38
N THR A 24 -15.80 24.27 15.17
CA THR A 24 -16.64 24.85 14.10
C THR A 24 -17.43 26.03 14.66
N PRO A 25 -17.11 27.28 14.30
CA PRO A 25 -17.98 28.41 14.62
C PRO A 25 -19.33 28.28 13.88
N PRO A 26 -20.44 28.85 14.40
CA PRO A 26 -21.75 28.75 13.77
C PRO A 26 -21.71 29.34 12.36
N ARG A 27 -22.09 28.54 11.35
CA ARG A 27 -22.22 28.99 9.96
C ARG A 27 -23.34 30.03 9.87
N HIS A 28 -23.03 31.24 9.39
CA HIS A 28 -24.04 32.13 8.83
C HIS A 28 -24.74 31.45 7.65
N PRO A 29 -26.05 31.68 7.42
CA PRO A 29 -26.74 31.13 6.27
C PRO A 29 -26.13 31.69 4.97
N MET A 30 -25.64 30.80 4.10
CA MET A 30 -25.19 31.14 2.74
C MET A 30 -26.40 31.50 1.86
N PRO A 31 -26.28 32.48 0.95
CA PRO A 31 -27.18 32.59 -0.20
C PRO A 31 -27.17 31.27 -1.00
N ALA A 32 -28.32 30.87 -1.53
CA ALA A 32 -28.43 29.68 -2.37
C ALA A 32 -27.44 29.76 -3.55
N GLU A 33 -26.66 28.71 -3.74
CA GLU A 33 -25.72 28.59 -4.85
C GLU A 33 -26.50 28.54 -6.18
N PRO A 34 -26.16 29.36 -7.19
CA PRO A 34 -26.78 29.26 -8.50
C PRO A 34 -26.53 27.88 -9.09
N GLY A 35 -27.59 27.19 -9.52
CA GLY A 35 -27.48 25.85 -10.11
C GLY A 35 -26.61 25.81 -11.38
N PRO A 36 -26.16 24.62 -11.80
CA PRO A 36 -25.25 24.47 -12.92
C PRO A 36 -25.84 25.03 -14.22
N VAL A 37 -25.11 25.97 -14.84
CA VAL A 37 -25.46 26.54 -16.15
C VAL A 37 -25.08 25.52 -17.23
N PRO A 38 -25.98 25.16 -18.16
CA PRO A 38 -25.62 24.33 -19.31
C PRO A 38 -24.57 25.03 -20.17
N ALA A 39 -23.51 24.31 -20.57
CA ALA A 39 -22.48 24.85 -21.45
C ALA A 39 -23.07 25.26 -22.82
N PRO A 40 -22.60 26.37 -23.41
CA PRO A 40 -23.07 26.82 -24.72
C PRO A 40 -22.73 25.81 -25.84
N PRO A 41 -23.56 25.69 -26.88
CA PRO A 41 -23.32 24.75 -27.97
C PRO A 41 -22.03 25.10 -28.74
N GLY A 42 -21.06 24.19 -28.76
CA GLY A 42 -19.86 24.30 -29.60
C GLY A 42 -18.52 24.25 -28.86
N GLU A 43 -18.51 24.24 -27.53
CA GLU A 43 -17.27 23.97 -26.80
C GLU A 43 -16.93 22.48 -26.85
N SER A 44 -15.69 22.19 -27.26
CA SER A 44 -15.12 20.85 -27.18
C SER A 44 -15.25 20.39 -25.73
N GLN A 45 -15.95 19.30 -25.48
CA GLN A 45 -16.00 18.72 -24.14
C GLN A 45 -14.55 18.52 -23.68
N THR A 46 -14.12 19.31 -22.70
CA THR A 46 -12.86 19.08 -22.00
C THR A 46 -12.88 17.60 -21.60
N PRO A 47 -11.86 16.79 -21.97
CA PRO A 47 -11.81 15.39 -21.56
C PRO A 47 -12.07 15.37 -20.06
N SER A 48 -13.18 14.76 -19.64
CA SER A 48 -13.54 14.74 -18.22
C SER A 48 -12.31 14.33 -17.44
N ALA A 49 -11.95 15.12 -16.42
CA ALA A 49 -10.83 14.84 -15.53
C ALA A 49 -10.88 13.34 -15.21
N ARG A 50 -9.89 12.60 -15.70
CA ARG A 50 -9.86 11.14 -15.62
C ARG A 50 -9.71 10.78 -14.15
N PHE A 51 -10.83 10.63 -13.46
CA PHE A 51 -10.85 10.19 -12.07
C PHE A 51 -10.52 8.70 -12.05
N GLY A 52 -9.30 8.35 -11.67
CA GLY A 52 -8.88 6.97 -11.45
C GLY A 52 -7.46 6.67 -11.90
N ILE A 53 -6.96 5.53 -11.45
CA ILE A 53 -5.70 4.92 -11.90
C ILE A 53 -6.03 3.87 -12.94
N LEU A 54 -5.27 3.83 -14.03
CA LEU A 54 -5.47 2.87 -15.10
C LEU A 54 -4.95 1.49 -14.77
N PRO A 55 -5.57 0.45 -15.35
CA PRO A 55 -5.02 -0.89 -15.24
C PRO A 55 -3.58 -0.99 -15.74
N SER A 56 -3.18 -0.20 -16.74
CA SER A 56 -1.79 -0.13 -17.19
C SER A 56 -0.89 0.49 -16.13
N GLU A 57 -1.28 1.62 -15.52
CA GLU A 57 -0.52 2.28 -14.46
C GLU A 57 -0.34 1.37 -13.24
N VAL A 58 -1.39 0.62 -12.86
CA VAL A 58 -1.31 -0.38 -11.79
C VAL A 58 -0.32 -1.51 -12.14
N SER A 59 -0.30 -1.94 -13.40
CA SER A 59 0.63 -2.98 -13.89
C SER A 59 2.08 -2.50 -13.90
N ASP A 60 2.29 -1.22 -14.25
CA ASP A 60 3.61 -0.60 -14.26
C ASP A 60 4.17 -0.46 -12.84
N ILE A 61 3.33 -0.07 -11.87
CA ILE A 61 3.70 -0.02 -10.44
C ILE A 61 4.05 -1.43 -9.93
N ALA A 62 3.21 -2.42 -10.24
CA ALA A 62 3.46 -3.82 -9.83
C ALA A 62 4.79 -4.35 -10.38
N THR A 63 5.11 -4.01 -11.63
CA THR A 63 6.36 -4.40 -12.27
C THR A 63 7.56 -3.67 -11.66
N THR A 64 7.42 -2.38 -11.40
CA THR A 64 8.44 -1.58 -10.72
C THR A 64 8.76 -2.16 -9.35
N TRP A 65 7.74 -2.47 -8.53
CA TRP A 65 7.98 -3.06 -7.20
C TRP A 65 8.69 -4.41 -7.26
N ARG A 66 8.36 -5.27 -8.22
CA ARG A 66 9.11 -6.54 -8.41
C ARG A 66 10.56 -6.30 -8.83
N ALA A 67 10.80 -5.36 -9.74
CA ALA A 67 12.14 -5.00 -10.19
C ALA A 67 12.98 -4.43 -9.04
N GLU A 68 12.42 -3.50 -8.27
CA GLU A 68 13.09 -2.93 -7.09
C GLU A 68 13.32 -3.98 -5.99
N GLY A 69 12.37 -4.90 -5.80
CA GLY A 69 12.56 -6.03 -4.90
C GLY A 69 13.76 -6.88 -5.27
N THR A 70 13.93 -7.17 -6.56
CA THR A 70 15.08 -7.91 -7.10
C THR A 70 16.38 -7.11 -6.95
N ALA A 71 16.36 -5.82 -7.30
CA ALA A 71 17.53 -4.96 -7.17
C ALA A 71 18.01 -4.83 -5.71
N VAL A 72 17.09 -4.80 -4.75
CA VAL A 72 17.41 -4.79 -3.32
C VAL A 72 18.00 -6.12 -2.86
N SER A 73 17.49 -7.26 -3.34
CA SER A 73 18.05 -8.58 -2.98
C SER A 73 19.46 -8.82 -3.53
N ASP A 74 19.84 -8.12 -4.60
CA ASP A 74 21.15 -8.24 -5.23
C ASP A 74 22.26 -7.46 -4.50
N LEU A 75 21.92 -6.69 -3.46
CA LEU A 75 22.91 -5.96 -2.66
C LEU A 75 23.76 -6.95 -1.83
N ASP A 76 25.08 -6.87 -1.97
CA ASP A 76 26.02 -7.77 -1.29
C ASP A 76 26.68 -7.11 -0.06
N PHE A 77 26.52 -7.76 1.10
CA PHE A 77 27.14 -7.36 2.37
C PHE A 77 28.23 -8.34 2.85
N SER A 78 28.58 -9.36 2.05
CA SER A 78 29.54 -10.40 2.42
C SER A 78 30.93 -9.85 2.75
N SER A 79 31.31 -8.74 2.11
CA SER A 79 32.59 -8.05 2.31
C SER A 79 32.82 -7.61 3.76
N PHE A 80 31.76 -7.28 4.51
CA PHE A 80 31.87 -6.91 5.92
C PHE A 80 32.40 -8.05 6.79
N GLY A 81 32.04 -9.31 6.48
CA GLY A 81 32.52 -10.49 7.21
C GLY A 81 34.02 -10.76 7.04
N SER A 82 34.60 -10.30 5.92
CA SER A 82 36.00 -10.52 5.57
C SER A 82 36.99 -9.53 6.19
N MET A 83 36.52 -8.50 6.91
CA MET A 83 37.38 -7.45 7.43
C MET A 83 38.32 -7.97 8.54
N THR A 84 39.63 -7.83 8.32
CA THR A 84 40.68 -8.32 9.24
C THR A 84 41.33 -7.20 10.03
N GLY A 85 41.58 -7.42 11.32
CA GLY A 85 42.39 -6.53 12.15
C GLY A 85 42.26 -6.88 13.64
N ALA A 86 43.24 -7.62 14.16
CA ALA A 86 43.24 -8.06 15.55
C ALA A 86 43.26 -6.85 16.52
N GLY A 87 42.41 -6.90 17.55
CA GLY A 87 42.32 -5.83 18.57
C GLY A 87 41.58 -4.56 18.15
N SER A 88 41.18 -4.42 16.88
CA SER A 88 40.42 -3.23 16.43
C SER A 88 38.94 -3.37 16.72
N ARG A 89 38.43 -2.52 17.64
CA ARG A 89 36.98 -2.42 17.93
C ARG A 89 36.19 -1.96 16.71
N THR A 90 36.75 -1.06 15.90
CA THR A 90 36.09 -0.55 14.68
C THR A 90 35.88 -1.66 13.66
N LEU A 91 36.88 -2.52 13.43
CA LEU A 91 36.76 -3.62 12.48
C LEU A 91 35.91 -4.77 13.03
N ALA A 92 35.87 -4.95 14.35
CA ALA A 92 34.89 -5.84 14.97
C ALA A 92 33.45 -5.35 14.78
N ALA A 93 33.21 -4.05 14.96
CA ALA A 93 31.90 -3.44 14.71
C ALA A 93 31.50 -3.56 13.24
N ALA A 94 32.40 -3.28 12.30
CA ALA A 94 32.12 -3.41 10.88
C ALA A 94 31.73 -4.84 10.47
N ARG A 95 32.39 -5.87 11.01
CA ARG A 95 32.00 -7.29 10.79
C ARG A 95 30.59 -7.61 11.29
N SER A 96 30.14 -6.95 12.35
CA SER A 96 28.80 -7.19 12.92
C SER A 96 27.65 -6.66 12.06
N ILE A 97 27.94 -5.85 11.04
CA ILE A 97 26.92 -5.25 10.16
C ILE A 97 26.35 -6.27 9.16
N GLY A 98 27.18 -7.21 8.67
CA GLY A 98 26.83 -8.04 7.51
C GLY A 98 25.52 -8.82 7.65
N VAL A 99 25.35 -9.55 8.76
CA VAL A 99 24.14 -10.39 8.97
C VAL A 99 22.87 -9.54 9.14
N PRO A 100 22.83 -8.52 10.03
CA PRO A 100 21.67 -7.63 10.13
C PRO A 100 21.34 -6.90 8.83
N ALA A 101 22.35 -6.48 8.06
CA ALA A 101 22.15 -5.82 6.78
C ALA A 101 21.49 -6.77 5.76
N GLN A 102 21.98 -8.01 5.67
CA GLN A 102 21.38 -9.04 4.82
C GLN A 102 19.92 -9.30 5.18
N GLN A 103 19.64 -9.51 6.47
CA GLN A 103 18.27 -9.74 6.94
C GLN A 103 17.32 -8.57 6.62
N CYS A 104 17.83 -7.34 6.66
CA CYS A 104 17.07 -6.15 6.31
C CYS A 104 16.71 -6.15 4.82
N ILE A 105 17.67 -6.37 3.93
CA ILE A 105 17.40 -6.37 2.48
C ILE A 105 16.53 -7.55 2.06
N ASP A 106 16.68 -8.73 2.68
CA ASP A 106 15.81 -9.89 2.44
C ASP A 106 14.36 -9.57 2.82
N SER A 107 14.15 -8.87 3.93
CA SER A 107 12.82 -8.42 4.37
C SER A 107 12.21 -7.37 3.45
N VAL A 108 13.01 -6.42 2.94
CA VAL A 108 12.53 -5.36 2.02
C VAL A 108 12.21 -5.95 0.65
N SER A 109 13.13 -6.74 0.08
CA SER A 109 12.94 -7.40 -1.23
C SER A 109 11.71 -8.29 -1.25
N THR A 110 11.52 -9.11 -0.21
CA THR A 110 10.32 -9.95 -0.05
C THR A 110 9.04 -9.12 -0.04
N ARG A 111 9.03 -8.01 0.72
CA ARG A 111 7.84 -7.14 0.80
C ARG A 111 7.53 -6.45 -0.52
N LEU A 112 8.54 -5.94 -1.22
CA LEU A 112 8.36 -5.29 -2.52
C LEU A 112 7.82 -6.26 -3.57
N THR A 113 8.39 -7.46 -3.62
CA THR A 113 7.92 -8.53 -4.53
C THR A 113 6.49 -8.93 -4.21
N ALA A 114 6.18 -9.19 -2.94
CA ALA A 114 4.83 -9.55 -2.51
C ALA A 114 3.78 -8.46 -2.79
N LEU A 115 4.16 -7.18 -2.63
CA LEU A 115 3.29 -6.07 -2.99
C LEU A 115 3.05 -6.00 -4.50
N GLY A 116 4.09 -6.21 -5.32
CA GLY A 116 3.96 -6.28 -6.77
C GLY A 116 3.04 -7.41 -7.22
N ASP A 117 3.16 -8.59 -6.62
CA ASP A 117 2.29 -9.74 -6.89
C ASP A 117 0.84 -9.47 -6.49
N ALA A 118 0.63 -8.97 -5.26
CA ALA A 118 -0.69 -8.62 -4.77
C ALA A 118 -1.39 -7.58 -5.66
N LEU A 119 -0.65 -6.56 -6.11
CA LEU A 119 -1.17 -5.52 -6.97
C LEU A 119 -1.52 -6.06 -8.37
N SER A 120 -0.70 -6.95 -8.92
CA SER A 120 -0.98 -7.63 -10.18
C SER A 120 -2.26 -8.48 -10.11
N ILE A 121 -2.44 -9.24 -9.02
CA ILE A 121 -3.63 -10.04 -8.78
C ILE A 121 -4.86 -9.15 -8.64
N PHE A 122 -4.77 -8.08 -7.85
CA PHE A 122 -5.84 -7.11 -7.69
C PHE A 122 -6.28 -6.53 -9.04
N ASN A 123 -5.32 -6.07 -9.85
CA ASN A 123 -5.60 -5.45 -11.14
C ASN A 123 -6.29 -6.41 -12.13
N SER A 124 -5.86 -7.67 -12.16
CA SER A 124 -6.49 -8.70 -12.99
C SER A 124 -7.94 -8.95 -12.58
N ARG A 125 -8.21 -9.07 -11.28
CA ARG A 125 -9.56 -9.29 -10.75
C ARG A 125 -10.49 -8.11 -10.97
N ALA A 126 -9.97 -6.88 -10.83
CA ALA A 126 -10.73 -5.67 -11.10
C ALA A 126 -11.19 -5.61 -12.56
N GLN A 127 -10.27 -5.81 -13.50
CA GLN A 127 -10.59 -5.82 -14.94
C GLN A 127 -11.59 -6.92 -15.32
N GLU A 128 -11.44 -8.13 -14.76
CA GLU A 128 -12.38 -9.22 -14.99
C GLU A 128 -13.79 -8.85 -14.49
N THR A 129 -13.88 -8.34 -13.26
CA THR A 129 -15.15 -7.94 -12.65
C THR A 129 -15.84 -6.84 -13.45
N ASP A 130 -15.07 -5.82 -13.86
CA ASP A 130 -15.57 -4.70 -14.68
C ASP A 130 -16.04 -5.19 -16.06
N GLY A 131 -15.28 -6.09 -16.69
CA GLY A 131 -15.64 -6.68 -17.98
C GLY A 131 -16.96 -7.47 -17.91
N VAL A 132 -17.14 -8.27 -16.85
CA VAL A 132 -18.39 -9.00 -16.60
C VAL A 132 -19.56 -8.06 -16.38
N ALA A 133 -19.38 -7.00 -15.57
CA ALA A 133 -20.43 -6.02 -15.31
C ALA A 133 -20.83 -5.26 -16.59
N ALA A 134 -19.85 -4.79 -17.37
CA ALA A 134 -20.09 -4.11 -18.64
C ALA A 134 -20.83 -5.01 -19.64
N GLY A 135 -20.46 -6.30 -19.71
CA GLY A 135 -21.15 -7.28 -20.55
C GLY A 135 -22.62 -7.46 -20.17
N ARG A 136 -22.93 -7.53 -18.88
CA ARG A 136 -24.31 -7.62 -18.38
C ARG A 136 -25.14 -6.38 -18.74
N ILE A 137 -24.57 -5.19 -18.58
CA ILE A 137 -25.25 -3.93 -18.90
C ILE A 137 -25.55 -3.84 -20.40
N ARG A 138 -24.58 -4.18 -21.26
CA ARG A 138 -24.79 -4.18 -22.72
C ARG A 138 -25.91 -5.13 -23.13
N GLY A 139 -25.95 -6.32 -22.53
CA GLY A 139 -27.02 -7.29 -22.78
C GLY A 139 -28.42 -6.86 -22.30
N LEU A 140 -28.52 -5.83 -21.44
CA LEU A 140 -29.80 -5.20 -21.11
C LEU A 140 -30.21 -4.14 -22.15
N ALA A 141 -29.25 -3.44 -22.75
CA ALA A 141 -29.51 -2.42 -23.77
C ALA A 141 -29.92 -3.01 -25.13
N GLU A 142 -29.57 -4.27 -25.40
CA GLU A 142 -29.91 -5.00 -26.63
C GLU A 142 -31.28 -5.71 -26.58
N ARG A 143 -32.04 -5.54 -25.48
CA ARG A 143 -33.39 -6.07 -25.30
C ARG A 143 -34.44 -4.96 -25.43
#